data_AF-A0A2V5RZ26-F1
#
_entry.id   AF-A0A2V5RZ26-F1
#
_cell.length_a   1.000
_cell.length_b   1.000
_cell.length_c   1.000
_cell.angle_alpha   90.00
_cell.angle_beta   90.00
_cell.angle_gamma   90.00
#
_symmetry.space_group_name_H-M   'P 1'
#
loop_
_entity.id
_entity.type
_entity.pdbx_description
1 polymer ?
#
loop_
_entity_poly.entity_id
_entity_poly.type
_entity_poly.pdbx_seq_one_letter_code
_entity_poly.pdbx_strand_id
1 'polypeptide(L)'
;MQQALYHSEYGYYSSGRCAIGRRGDYFTNVSVGPVFGQLLAAQFAEIWERLGKIDNFIIVEQGAHHGEFARDVLEAARKSRPDFFAALRYQIIEPYPILQERQRQTLEGRALSRPGTTRRSSLQSFRGKIEWRESIDALELFTGLHFSNELLDAMPVDLIVS
;
A
#
# COMPACT_ATOMS: atom_id res chain seq x y z
N MET A 1 -9.41 -22.12 4.01
CA MET A 1 -8.60 -21.01 3.43
C MET A 1 -8.08 -20.07 4.53
N GLN A 2 -8.93 -19.55 5.42
CA GLN A 2 -8.53 -18.59 6.47
C GLN A 2 -7.28 -18.99 7.28
N GLN A 3 -7.27 -20.17 7.92
CA GLN A 3 -6.13 -20.59 8.74
C GLN A 3 -4.82 -20.73 7.95
N ALA A 4 -4.89 -21.31 6.74
CA ALA A 4 -3.72 -21.50 5.89
C ALA A 4 -3.08 -20.18 5.45
N LEU A 5 -3.89 -19.13 5.23
CA LEU A 5 -3.39 -17.84 4.75
C LEU A 5 -3.02 -16.87 5.88
N TYR A 6 -3.76 -16.92 7.00
CA TYR A 6 -3.84 -15.84 7.98
C TYR A 6 -3.56 -16.24 9.43
N HIS A 7 -3.24 -17.51 9.71
CA HIS A 7 -2.78 -17.88 11.05
C HIS A 7 -1.55 -17.06 11.45
N SER A 8 -1.51 -16.47 12.64
CA SER A 8 -0.45 -15.55 13.06
C SER A 8 0.97 -16.13 12.93
N GLU A 9 1.16 -17.39 13.33
CA GLU A 9 2.47 -18.07 13.26
C GLU A 9 2.75 -18.83 11.95
N TYR A 10 1.73 -19.50 11.40
CA TYR A 10 1.90 -20.45 10.28
C TYR A 10 1.24 -19.99 8.98
N GLY A 11 0.45 -18.92 9.01
CA GLY A 11 -0.28 -18.41 7.87
C GLY A 11 0.68 -17.89 6.81
N TYR A 12 0.36 -18.20 5.56
CA TYR A 12 1.20 -17.86 4.43
C TYR A 12 1.56 -16.36 4.37
N TYR A 13 0.57 -15.47 4.47
CA TYR A 13 0.79 -14.02 4.42
C TYR A 13 1.19 -13.42 5.77
N SER A 14 0.50 -13.83 6.84
CA SER A 14 0.58 -13.22 8.18
C SER A 14 1.85 -13.57 8.96
N SER A 15 2.47 -14.73 8.69
CA SER A 15 3.69 -15.17 9.41
C SER A 15 4.95 -14.38 9.04
N GLY A 16 4.86 -13.54 8.01
CA GLY A 16 6.01 -12.86 7.42
C GLY A 16 6.98 -13.80 6.68
N ARG A 17 6.68 -15.10 6.56
CA ARG A 17 7.54 -16.02 5.79
C ARG A 17 7.41 -15.83 4.29
N CYS A 18 6.24 -15.38 3.81
CA CYS A 18 6.04 -15.10 2.40
C CYS A 18 6.95 -13.96 1.93
N ALA A 19 7.67 -14.23 0.84
CA ALA A 19 8.38 -13.22 0.07
C ALA A 19 7.52 -12.88 -1.15
N ILE A 20 7.02 -11.64 -1.25
CA ILE A 20 6.34 -11.14 -2.45
C ILE A 20 7.35 -10.39 -3.33
N GLY A 21 7.34 -10.62 -4.65
CA GLY A 21 8.17 -9.92 -5.63
C GLY A 21 8.95 -10.84 -6.57
N ARG A 22 9.83 -10.28 -7.40
CA ARG A 22 10.55 -10.98 -8.49
C ARG A 22 11.49 -12.14 -8.05
N ARG A 23 11.78 -12.25 -6.76
CA ARG A 23 12.53 -13.37 -6.15
C ARG A 23 11.73 -14.08 -5.06
N GLY A 24 10.46 -13.71 -4.94
CA GLY A 24 9.52 -14.26 -3.99
C GLY A 24 8.63 -15.30 -4.65
N ASP A 25 7.64 -15.72 -3.89
CA ASP A 25 6.73 -16.80 -4.24
C ASP A 25 5.72 -16.37 -5.33
N TYR A 26 5.41 -15.07 -5.45
CA TYR A 26 4.49 -14.50 -6.44
C TYR A 26 4.90 -13.10 -6.93
N PHE A 27 4.45 -12.75 -8.14
CA PHE A 27 4.78 -11.52 -8.86
C PHE A 27 3.51 -10.71 -9.15
N THR A 28 3.43 -9.48 -8.63
CA THR A 28 2.28 -8.57 -8.79
C THR A 28 2.57 -7.44 -9.78
N ASN A 29 1.55 -6.66 -10.18
CA ASN A 29 1.75 -5.48 -11.05
C ASN A 29 2.74 -4.46 -10.44
N VAL A 30 2.77 -4.36 -9.11
CA VAL A 30 3.72 -3.52 -8.35
C VAL A 30 5.17 -4.04 -8.50
N SER A 31 5.34 -5.35 -8.70
CA SER A 31 6.64 -6.02 -8.81
C SER A 31 7.38 -5.71 -10.13
N VAL A 32 6.67 -5.22 -11.16
CA VAL A 32 7.23 -4.87 -12.47
C VAL A 32 8.07 -3.59 -12.39
N GLY A 33 7.60 -2.58 -11.65
CA GLY A 33 8.26 -1.29 -11.52
C GLY A 33 7.29 -0.16 -11.21
N PRO A 34 7.77 1.10 -11.14
CA PRO A 34 7.02 2.21 -10.58
C PRO A 34 5.91 2.75 -11.48
N VAL A 35 5.83 2.31 -12.73
CA VAL A 35 4.90 2.85 -13.72
C VAL A 35 3.46 2.66 -13.26
N PHE A 36 3.15 1.51 -12.64
CA PHE A 36 1.81 1.25 -12.12
C PHE A 36 1.43 2.28 -11.03
N GLY A 37 2.29 2.49 -10.03
CA GLY A 37 2.06 3.52 -9.00
C GLY A 37 1.98 4.94 -9.57
N GLN A 38 2.78 5.27 -10.59
CA GLN A 38 2.74 6.58 -11.25
C GLN A 38 1.42 6.83 -12.00
N LEU A 39 0.89 5.82 -12.69
CA LEU A 39 -0.38 5.91 -13.40
C LEU A 39 -1.53 6.11 -12.41
N LEU A 40 -1.55 5.32 -11.33
CA LEU A 40 -2.59 5.44 -10.32
C LEU A 40 -2.49 6.76 -9.54
N ALA A 41 -1.28 7.27 -9.27
CA ALA A 41 -1.11 8.59 -8.69
C ALA A 41 -1.73 9.70 -9.55
N ALA A 42 -1.61 9.60 -10.88
CA ALA A 42 -2.26 10.54 -11.80
C ALA A 42 -3.80 10.43 -11.72
N GLN A 43 -4.34 9.21 -11.69
CA GLN A 43 -5.77 8.97 -11.53
C GLN A 43 -6.31 9.50 -10.19
N PHE A 44 -5.56 9.31 -9.11
CA PHE A 44 -5.94 9.79 -7.78
C PHE A 44 -5.96 11.33 -7.70
N ALA A 45 -4.98 11.98 -8.34
CA ALA A 45 -4.97 13.43 -8.46
C ALA A 45 -6.18 13.95 -9.25
N GLU A 46 -6.58 13.25 -10.33
CA GLU A 46 -7.79 13.62 -11.09
C GLU A 46 -9.06 13.49 -10.24
N ILE A 47 -9.18 12.44 -9.43
CA ILE A 47 -10.31 12.26 -8.50
C ILE A 47 -10.34 13.41 -7.48
N TRP A 48 -9.20 13.75 -6.90
CA TRP A 48 -9.09 14.89 -5.97
C TRP A 48 -9.49 16.22 -6.62
N GLU A 49 -9.08 16.46 -7.87
CA GLU A 49 -9.48 17.64 -8.64
C GLU A 49 -11.00 17.69 -8.87
N ARG A 50 -11.60 16.54 -9.25
CA ARG A 50 -13.06 16.42 -9.44
C ARG A 50 -13.86 16.60 -8.16
N LEU A 51 -13.25 16.30 -7.01
CA LEU A 51 -13.84 16.56 -5.69
C LEU A 51 -13.65 18.00 -5.22
N GLY A 52 -13.10 18.89 -6.05
CA GLY A 52 -12.96 20.30 -5.74
C GLY A 52 -11.68 20.65 -5.00
N LYS A 53 -10.62 19.82 -5.12
CA LYS A 53 -9.31 20.04 -4.50
C LYS A 53 -9.38 20.20 -2.98
N ILE A 54 -10.14 19.34 -2.33
CA ILE A 54 -10.33 19.37 -0.88
C ILE A 54 -9.01 19.22 -0.10
N ASP A 55 -8.95 19.85 1.06
CA ASP A 55 -7.92 19.55 2.05
C ASP A 55 -8.16 18.17 2.69
N ASN A 56 -7.08 17.56 3.21
CA ASN A 56 -7.12 16.26 3.88
C ASN A 56 -7.77 15.15 3.03
N PHE A 57 -7.37 15.06 1.76
CA PHE A 57 -7.79 13.96 0.87
C PHE A 57 -7.15 12.65 1.33
N ILE A 58 -7.96 11.67 1.73
CA ILE A 58 -7.47 10.39 2.28
C ILE A 58 -7.49 9.30 1.22
N ILE A 59 -6.33 8.69 0.98
CA ILE A 59 -6.19 7.43 0.24
C ILE A 59 -6.11 6.30 1.24
N VAL A 60 -7.03 5.35 1.16
CA VAL A 60 -7.01 4.11 1.94
C VAL A 60 -6.60 2.95 1.02
N GLU A 61 -5.50 2.28 1.37
CA GLU A 61 -5.05 1.05 0.72
C GLU A 61 -5.24 -0.13 1.68
N GLN A 62 -6.10 -1.08 1.31
CA GLN A 62 -6.27 -2.30 2.08
C GLN A 62 -5.34 -3.39 1.55
N GLY A 63 -4.44 -3.90 2.41
CA GLY A 63 -3.48 -4.93 2.03
C GLY A 63 -2.32 -4.41 1.16
N ALA A 64 -1.55 -3.44 1.65
CA ALA A 64 -0.48 -2.77 0.89
C ALA A 64 0.80 -3.62 0.64
N HIS A 65 0.75 -4.93 0.88
CA HIS A 65 1.91 -5.84 0.84
C HIS A 65 3.15 -5.25 1.56
N HIS A 66 4.25 -5.00 0.84
CA HIS A 66 5.48 -4.41 1.38
C HIS A 66 5.50 -2.87 1.37
N GLY A 67 4.44 -2.20 0.90
CA GLY A 67 4.32 -0.74 0.84
C GLY A 67 4.99 -0.08 -0.38
N GLU A 68 5.42 -0.87 -1.37
CA GLU A 68 6.08 -0.32 -2.57
C GLU A 68 5.13 0.50 -3.44
N PHE A 69 3.86 0.09 -3.54
CA PHE A 69 2.85 0.85 -4.28
C PHE A 69 2.60 2.22 -3.64
N ALA A 70 2.32 2.25 -2.33
CA ALA A 70 2.17 3.49 -1.57
C ALA A 70 3.39 4.42 -1.74
N ARG A 71 4.62 3.88 -1.68
CA ARG A 71 5.84 4.65 -1.94
C ARG A 71 5.82 5.26 -3.34
N ASP A 72 5.56 4.46 -4.37
CA ASP A 72 5.61 4.90 -5.76
C ASP A 72 4.53 5.96 -6.05
N VAL A 73 3.33 5.84 -5.45
CA VAL A 73 2.27 6.84 -5.51
C VAL A 73 2.69 8.15 -4.85
N LEU A 74 3.21 8.11 -3.63
CA LEU A 74 3.63 9.29 -2.88
C LEU A 74 4.82 10.01 -3.55
N GLU A 75 5.77 9.25 -4.10
CA GLU A 75 6.87 9.82 -4.88
C GLU A 75 6.38 10.49 -6.17
N ALA A 76 5.47 9.84 -6.90
CA ALA A 76 4.88 10.39 -8.11
C ALA A 76 4.10 11.67 -7.81
N ALA A 77 3.20 11.65 -6.83
CA ALA A 77 2.41 12.80 -6.40
C ALA A 77 3.29 13.99 -6.02
N ARG A 78 4.31 13.77 -5.17
CA ARG A 78 5.26 14.82 -4.75
C ARG A 78 5.97 15.48 -5.93
N LYS A 79 6.32 14.69 -6.95
CA LYS A 79 7.08 15.16 -8.11
C LYS A 79 6.20 15.88 -9.15
N SER A 80 5.02 15.34 -9.45
CA SER A 80 4.20 15.79 -10.58
C SER A 80 3.02 16.68 -10.18
N ARG A 81 2.54 16.59 -8.94
CA ARG A 81 1.35 17.29 -8.44
C ARG A 81 1.56 17.77 -6.98
N PRO A 82 2.40 18.77 -6.71
CA PRO A 82 2.73 19.21 -5.35
C PRO A 82 1.51 19.61 -4.49
N ASP A 83 0.51 20.25 -5.09
CA ASP A 83 -0.72 20.65 -4.40
C ASP A 83 -1.52 19.43 -3.91
N PHE A 84 -1.70 18.44 -4.80
CA PHE A 84 -2.31 17.16 -4.45
C PHE A 84 -1.52 16.46 -3.35
N PHE A 85 -0.18 16.41 -3.48
CA PHE A 85 0.67 15.81 -2.47
C PHE A 85 0.55 16.51 -1.11
N ALA A 86 0.38 17.83 -1.06
CA ALA A 86 0.19 18.58 0.17
C ALA A 86 -1.10 18.17 0.90
N ALA A 87 -2.22 18.12 0.16
CA ALA A 87 -3.53 17.73 0.66
C ALA A 87 -3.63 16.23 1.01
N LEU A 88 -2.85 15.38 0.34
CA LEU A 88 -2.90 13.94 0.48
C LEU A 88 -2.47 13.44 1.87
N ARG A 89 -3.26 12.51 2.41
CA ARG A 89 -2.94 11.59 3.52
C ARG A 89 -3.17 10.15 3.06
N TYR A 90 -2.32 9.24 3.51
CA TYR A 90 -2.35 7.83 3.13
C TYR A 90 -2.62 6.97 4.36
N GLN A 91 -3.57 6.05 4.27
CA GLN A 91 -3.90 5.10 5.31
C GLN A 91 -3.76 3.68 4.77
N ILE A 92 -3.02 2.84 5.48
CA ILE A 92 -2.84 1.43 5.14
C ILE A 92 -3.63 0.59 6.14
N ILE A 93 -4.57 -0.23 5.66
CA ILE A 93 -5.22 -1.24 6.49
C ILE A 93 -4.38 -2.50 6.46
N GLU A 94 -3.76 -2.82 7.59
CA GLU A 94 -2.87 -3.97 7.77
C GLU A 94 -3.01 -4.52 9.20
N PRO A 95 -3.70 -5.64 9.40
CA PRO A 95 -3.92 -6.21 10.74
C PRO A 95 -2.66 -6.84 11.35
N TYR A 96 -1.63 -7.16 10.56
CA TYR A 96 -0.46 -7.90 11.07
C TYR A 96 0.71 -6.97 11.41
N PRO A 97 1.15 -6.88 12.69
CA PRO A 97 2.23 -5.98 13.11
C PRO A 97 3.55 -6.19 12.36
N ILE A 98 3.88 -7.45 12.03
CA ILE A 98 5.08 -7.80 11.26
C ILE A 98 5.06 -7.20 9.85
N LEU A 99 3.88 -7.12 9.22
CA LEU A 99 3.71 -6.53 7.90
C LEU A 99 3.69 -4.99 7.97
N GLN A 100 3.05 -4.42 9.00
CA GLN A 100 3.13 -2.98 9.26
C GLN A 100 4.59 -2.50 9.40
N GLU A 101 5.41 -3.25 10.15
CA GLU A 101 6.83 -2.92 10.34
C GLU A 101 7.61 -2.97 9.01
N ARG A 102 7.36 -3.98 8.17
CA ARG A 102 7.97 -4.04 6.82
C ARG A 102 7.56 -2.87 5.94
N GLN A 103 6.28 -2.52 5.94
CA GLN A 103 5.76 -1.36 5.20
C GLN A 103 6.42 -0.07 5.70
N ARG A 104 6.54 0.11 7.02
CA ARG A 104 7.27 1.24 7.62
C ARG A 104 8.71 1.28 7.13
N GLN A 105 9.43 0.17 7.14
CA GLN A 105 10.81 0.11 6.64
C GLN A 105 10.91 0.49 5.16
N THR A 106 9.99 0.04 4.31
CA THR A 106 9.93 0.43 2.89
C THR A 106 9.69 1.93 2.73
N LEU A 107 8.75 2.48 3.48
CA LEU A 107 8.30 3.86 3.36
C LEU A 107 9.26 4.86 4.03
N GLU A 108 9.99 4.45 5.07
CA GLU A 108 11.12 5.19 5.65
C GLU A 108 12.41 5.00 4.86
N GLY A 109 12.40 4.13 3.85
CA GLY A 109 13.56 3.92 2.98
C GLY A 109 14.70 3.14 3.60
N ARG A 110 14.37 2.38 4.65
CA ARG A 110 15.27 1.46 5.34
C ARG A 110 15.22 0.06 4.75
N ALA A 111 14.22 -0.23 3.91
CA ALA A 111 14.14 -1.51 3.21
C ALA A 111 15.29 -1.67 2.21
N LEU A 112 15.83 -2.90 2.20
CA LEU A 112 16.90 -3.36 1.34
C LEU A 112 16.64 -2.94 -0.11
N SER A 113 17.38 -1.91 -0.55
CA SER A 113 17.52 -1.56 -1.96
C SER A 113 17.65 -2.83 -2.78
N ARG A 114 16.82 -2.97 -3.83
CA ARG A 114 16.97 -4.07 -4.79
C ARG A 114 18.46 -4.12 -5.20
N PRO A 115 19.12 -5.28 -5.20
CA PRO A 115 20.47 -5.38 -5.72
C PRO A 115 20.47 -4.85 -7.17
N GLY A 116 21.20 -3.76 -7.41
CA GLY A 116 21.31 -3.12 -8.74
C GLY A 116 20.41 -1.90 -9.01
N THR A 117 19.56 -1.47 -8.08
CA THR A 117 18.90 -0.15 -8.19
C THR A 117 19.33 0.75 -7.04
N THR A 118 20.33 1.60 -7.28
CA THR A 118 20.68 2.72 -6.40
C THR A 118 19.60 3.80 -6.54
N ARG A 119 18.40 3.57 -6.01
CA ARG A 119 17.46 4.67 -5.79
C ARG A 119 17.85 5.33 -4.48
N ARG A 120 18.61 6.41 -4.57
CA ARG A 120 18.67 7.43 -3.50
C ARG A 120 17.31 8.11 -3.46
N SER A 121 16.32 7.47 -2.85
CA SER A 121 15.06 8.15 -2.57
C SER A 121 15.28 9.11 -1.40
N SER A 122 14.68 10.29 -1.50
CA SER A 122 14.61 11.29 -0.43
C SER A 122 13.62 10.84 0.65
N LEU A 123 13.90 9.67 1.21
CA LEU A 123 13.00 8.81 2.01
C LEU A 123 12.64 9.38 3.38
N GLN A 124 13.33 10.42 3.83
CA GLN A 124 12.97 11.12 5.07
C GLN A 124 11.61 11.87 4.98
N SER A 125 10.95 11.93 3.82
CA SER A 125 9.92 12.94 3.53
C SER A 125 8.45 12.51 3.61
N PHE A 126 8.11 11.27 3.98
CA PHE A 126 6.69 10.88 4.16
C PHE A 126 6.22 10.81 5.62
N ARG A 127 7.09 11.21 6.57
CA ARG A 127 6.70 11.31 7.98
C ARG A 127 5.47 12.20 8.14
N GLY A 128 4.46 11.67 8.84
CA GLY A 128 3.19 12.36 9.09
C GLY A 128 2.20 12.35 7.92
N LYS A 129 2.51 11.69 6.79
CA LYS A 129 1.55 11.49 5.70
C LYS A 129 0.90 10.11 5.71
N ILE A 130 1.47 9.15 6.43
CA ILE A 130 1.06 7.75 6.40
C ILE A 130 0.64 7.30 7.80
N GLU A 131 -0.53 6.66 7.87
CA GLU A 131 -1.05 6.02 9.07
C GLU A 131 -1.41 4.56 8.78
N TRP A 132 -1.40 3.74 9.81
CA TRP A 132 -1.83 2.34 9.74
C TRP A 132 -3.09 2.14 10.56
N ARG A 133 -4.00 1.31 10.06
CA ARG A 133 -5.23 0.91 10.72
C ARG A 133 -5.30 -0.62 10.73
N GLU A 134 -5.83 -1.19 11.80
CA GLU A 134 -5.88 -2.66 11.95
C GLU A 134 -7.01 -3.28 11.13
N SER A 135 -8.09 -2.54 10.88
CA SER A 135 -9.25 -2.99 10.14
C SER A 135 -9.99 -1.84 9.46
N ILE A 136 -10.96 -2.17 8.61
CA ILE A 136 -11.90 -1.21 8.03
C ILE A 136 -12.73 -0.52 9.13
N ASP A 137 -13.10 -1.24 10.19
CA ASP A 137 -13.89 -0.71 11.30
C ASP A 137 -13.14 0.36 12.12
N ALA A 138 -11.81 0.37 12.02
CA ALA A 138 -10.96 1.38 12.66
C ALA A 138 -10.82 2.68 11.84
N LEU A 139 -11.47 2.76 10.67
CA LEU A 139 -11.49 3.98 9.84
C LEU A 139 -12.51 4.98 10.37
N GLU A 140 -12.10 6.23 10.48
CA GLU A 140 -13.00 7.36 10.68
C GLU A 140 -13.62 7.77 9.34
N LEU A 141 -14.70 8.57 9.37
CA LEU A 141 -15.27 9.15 8.16
C LEU A 141 -14.22 10.00 7.43
N PHE A 142 -14.01 9.71 6.16
CA PHE A 142 -13.05 10.43 5.33
C PHE A 142 -13.64 10.80 3.98
N THR A 143 -13.02 11.79 3.32
CA THR A 143 -13.29 12.09 1.91
C THR A 143 -12.06 11.74 1.09
N GLY A 144 -12.23 10.85 0.13
CA GLY A 144 -11.15 10.43 -0.74
C GLY A 144 -11.44 9.10 -1.44
N LEU A 145 -10.47 8.20 -1.47
CA LEU A 145 -10.60 6.93 -2.18
C LEU A 145 -10.16 5.76 -1.30
N HIS A 146 -10.86 4.64 -1.44
CA HIS A 146 -10.51 3.36 -0.84
C HIS A 146 -10.33 2.34 -1.96
N PHE A 147 -9.19 1.68 -1.99
CA PHE A 147 -8.90 0.65 -2.98
C PHE A 147 -8.12 -0.50 -2.34
N SER A 148 -8.07 -1.59 -3.09
CA SER A 148 -7.21 -2.72 -2.80
C SER A 148 -6.74 -3.34 -4.10
N ASN A 149 -5.46 -3.72 -4.17
CA ASN A 149 -4.89 -4.43 -5.29
C ASN A 149 -4.62 -5.87 -4.86
N GLU A 150 -5.26 -6.85 -5.53
CA GLU A 150 -4.99 -8.29 -5.31
C GLU A 150 -5.23 -8.77 -3.86
N LEU A 151 -6.23 -8.20 -3.18
CA LEU A 151 -6.68 -8.73 -1.88
C LEU A 151 -7.87 -9.66 -1.99
N LEU A 152 -8.83 -9.36 -2.88
CA LEU A 152 -10.10 -10.10 -2.97
C LEU A 152 -9.90 -11.56 -3.42
N ASP A 153 -8.90 -11.82 -4.26
CA ASP A 153 -8.46 -13.16 -4.66
C ASP A 153 -7.78 -13.94 -3.53
N ALA A 154 -7.23 -13.24 -2.53
CA ALA A 154 -6.68 -13.85 -1.32
C ALA A 154 -7.72 -14.03 -0.19
N MET A 155 -8.94 -13.53 -0.34
CA MET A 155 -9.96 -13.64 0.71
C MET A 155 -10.52 -15.07 0.83
N PRO A 156 -10.80 -15.57 2.05
CA PRO A 156 -11.42 -16.87 2.25
C PRO A 156 -12.79 -16.95 1.56
N VAL A 157 -13.04 -18.06 0.87
CA VAL A 157 -14.32 -18.34 0.20
C VAL A 157 -14.96 -19.61 0.75
N ASP A 158 -16.29 -19.65 0.69
CA ASP A 158 -17.09 -20.85 0.96
C ASP A 158 -17.41 -21.57 -0.36
N LEU A 159 -17.18 -22.88 -0.39
CA LEU A 159 -17.56 -23.72 -1.53
C LEU A 159 -18.98 -24.27 -1.30
N ILE A 160 -19.93 -23.84 -2.14
CA ILE A 160 -21.29 -24.38 -2.13
C ILE A 160 -21.36 -25.50 -3.17
N VAL A 161 -21.65 -26.72 -2.71
CA VAL A 161 -21.83 -27.90 -3.57
C VAL A 161 -23.30 -28.30 -3.53
N SER A 162 -23.93 -28.40 -4.70
CA SER A 162 -25.31 -28.89 -4.89
C SER A 162 -25.38 -30.39 -5.07
#